data_AF-A0A2P6F9B9-F1
#
_entry.id   AF-A0A2P6F9B9-F1
#
_cell.length_a   1.000
_cell.length_b   1.000
_cell.length_c   1.000
_cell.angle_alpha   90.00
_cell.angle_beta   90.00
_cell.angle_gamma   90.00
#
_symmetry.space_group_name_H-M   'P 1'
#
loop_
_entity.id
_entity.type
_entity.pdbx_description
1 polymer ?
#
loop_
_entity_poly.entity_id
_entity_poly.type
_entity_poly.pdbx_seq_one_letter_code
_entity_poly.pdbx_strand_id
1 'polypeptide(L)'
;MVWKGKTQWYITNFLNNEKINERGKKNLKEEEGCEIGLYRYSLNYEVDLFNYEPSKMTNWPWRIDKGTHFKSVYRWNLTTTEPKLVIDNDGNVKVKGE
;
A
#
# COMPACT_ATOMS: atom_id res chain seq x y z
N MET A 1 4.43 1.74 -3.02
CA MET A 1 3.35 0.78 -3.39
C MET A 1 2.28 1.49 -4.20
N VAL A 2 1.62 0.77 -5.09
CA VAL A 2 0.45 1.25 -5.83
C VAL A 2 -0.79 0.51 -5.34
N TRP A 3 -1.80 1.27 -4.92
CA TRP A 3 -3.00 0.75 -4.27
C TRP A 3 -4.26 1.45 -4.78
N LYS A 4 -5.40 0.79 -4.66
CA LYS A 4 -6.70 1.26 -5.16
C LYS A 4 -7.44 2.01 -4.06
N GLY A 5 -7.77 3.28 -4.31
CA GLY A 5 -8.82 3.97 -3.56
C GLY A 5 -10.19 3.72 -4.19
N LYS A 6 -11.19 4.56 -3.89
CA LYS A 6 -12.55 4.33 -4.42
C LYS A 6 -12.61 4.50 -5.92
N THR A 7 -12.00 5.57 -6.45
CA THR A 7 -12.14 5.93 -7.86
C THR A 7 -10.88 5.67 -8.66
N GLN A 8 -9.71 5.88 -8.06
CA GLN A 8 -8.43 5.90 -8.76
C GLN A 8 -7.33 5.09 -8.05
N TRP A 9 -6.20 4.97 -8.72
CA TRP A 9 -4.99 4.37 -8.17
C TRP A 9 -4.14 5.43 -7.48
N TYR A 10 -3.42 5.04 -6.44
CA TYR A 10 -2.54 5.91 -5.67
C TYR A 10 -1.17 5.27 -5.51
N ILE A 11 -0.13 6.10 -5.50
CA ILE A 11 1.21 5.69 -5.10
C ILE A 11 1.53 6.22 -3.71
N THR A 12 2.08 5.37 -2.86
CA THR A 12 2.50 5.74 -1.51
C THR A 12 3.83 5.11 -1.18
N ASN A 13 4.77 5.93 -0.72
CA ASN A 13 6.08 5.49 -0.27
C ASN A 13 6.04 5.30 1.25
N PHE A 14 6.77 4.29 1.73
CA PHE A 14 6.93 4.01 3.15
C PHE A 14 8.24 3.25 3.37
N LEU A 15 8.78 3.34 4.58
CA LEU A 15 10.02 2.63 4.91
C LEU A 15 9.72 1.15 5.19
N ASN A 16 10.62 0.25 4.77
CA ASN A 16 10.44 -1.17 5.03
C ASN A 16 10.63 -1.55 6.52
N ASN A 17 11.14 -0.63 7.35
CA ASN A 17 11.35 -0.83 8.78
C ASN A 17 10.26 -0.16 9.64
N GLU A 18 9.12 0.19 9.03
CA GLU A 18 8.01 0.80 9.75
C GLU A 18 7.46 -0.11 10.84
N LYS A 19 7.27 0.47 12.03
CA LYS A 19 6.74 -0.26 13.20
C LYS A 19 5.24 -0.06 13.31
N ILE A 20 4.53 -1.15 13.63
CA ILE A 20 3.10 -1.11 13.99
C ILE A 20 2.92 -0.80 15.48
N ASN A 21 1.77 -0.23 15.85
CA ASN A 21 1.43 0.03 17.24
C ASN A 21 1.04 -1.26 17.99
N GLU A 22 0.78 -1.13 19.29
CA GLU A 22 0.36 -2.26 20.16
C GLU A 22 -0.95 -2.91 19.69
N ARG A 23 -1.83 -2.15 19.03
CA ARG A 23 -3.07 -2.66 18.43
C ARG A 23 -2.84 -3.42 17.11
N GLY A 24 -1.60 -3.57 16.69
CA GLY A 24 -1.23 -4.32 15.50
C GLY A 24 -1.48 -3.59 14.18
N LYS A 25 -1.67 -2.25 14.20
CA LYS A 25 -2.02 -1.48 13.00
C LYS A 25 -1.13 -0.24 12.86
N LYS A 26 -0.81 0.14 11.63
CA LYS A 26 -0.27 1.46 11.29
C LYS A 26 -0.88 1.94 9.99
N ASN A 27 -1.51 3.12 10.03
CA ASN A 27 -1.97 3.80 8.82
C ASN A 27 -0.79 4.51 8.18
N LEU A 28 -0.55 4.23 6.90
CA LEU A 28 0.47 4.90 6.11
C LEU A 28 -0.12 6.09 5.36
N LYS A 29 -1.35 5.91 4.82
CA LYS A 29 -2.05 6.94 4.07
C LYS A 29 -3.56 6.68 4.06
N GLU A 30 -4.33 7.74 3.90
CA GLU A 30 -5.77 7.69 3.66
C GLU A 30 -6.10 8.59 2.47
N GLU A 31 -6.92 8.08 1.54
CA GLU A 31 -7.41 8.82 0.37
C GLU A 31 -8.84 8.38 0.08
N GLU A 32 -9.75 9.33 -0.17
CA GLU A 32 -11.17 9.06 -0.45
C GLU A 32 -11.88 8.24 0.66
N GLY A 33 -11.36 8.26 1.89
CA GLY A 33 -11.83 7.44 3.01
C GLY A 33 -11.44 5.96 2.91
N CYS A 34 -10.57 5.59 1.97
CA CYS A 34 -9.87 4.31 1.95
C CYS A 34 -8.52 4.43 2.67
N GLU A 35 -8.18 3.44 3.48
CA GLU A 35 -6.91 3.42 4.21
C GLU A 35 -5.96 2.39 3.59
N ILE A 36 -4.67 2.75 3.54
CA ILE A 36 -3.59 1.81 3.25
C ILE A 36 -2.60 1.83 4.40
N GLY A 37 -2.12 0.65 4.78
CA GLY A 37 -1.18 0.57 5.88
C GLY A 37 -0.66 -0.82 6.16
N LEU A 38 -0.11 -0.99 7.36
CA LEU A 38 0.37 -2.25 7.89
C LEU A 38 -0.61 -2.79 8.94
N TYR A 39 -0.91 -4.08 8.87
CA TYR A 39 -1.79 -4.75 9.81
C TYR A 39 -1.22 -6.11 10.19
N ARG A 40 -1.27 -6.43 11.49
CA ARG A 40 -0.93 -7.74 12.03
C ARG A 40 -2.16 -8.63 11.96
N TYR A 41 -2.13 -9.60 11.06
CA TYR A 41 -3.25 -10.53 10.89
C TYR A 41 -3.18 -11.64 11.95
N SER A 42 -4.29 -11.90 12.63
CA SER A 42 -4.39 -12.90 13.71
C SER A 42 -4.15 -14.33 13.25
N LEU A 43 -4.40 -14.64 11.97
CA LEU A 43 -4.28 -15.99 11.42
C LEU A 43 -2.84 -16.52 11.41
N ASN A 44 -1.84 -15.65 11.34
CA ASN A 44 -0.43 -16.04 11.24
C ASN A 44 0.54 -15.12 11.99
N TYR A 45 0.04 -14.11 12.72
CA TYR A 45 0.82 -13.07 13.41
C TYR A 45 1.79 -12.28 12.52
N GLU A 46 1.66 -12.42 11.19
CA GLU A 46 2.48 -11.70 10.23
C GLU A 46 1.93 -10.28 10.04
N VAL A 47 2.86 -9.35 9.88
CA VAL A 47 2.55 -7.98 9.47
C VAL A 47 2.56 -7.93 7.96
N ASP A 48 1.46 -7.49 7.39
CA ASP A 48 1.29 -7.37 5.95
C ASP A 48 0.63 -6.02 5.61
N LEU A 49 0.71 -5.65 4.34
CA LEU A 49 -0.03 -4.50 3.84
C LEU A 49 -1.52 -4.80 3.83
N PHE A 50 -2.32 -3.84 4.26
CA PHE A 50 -3.79 -3.89 4.16
C PHE A 50 -4.30 -2.70 3.37
N ASN A 51 -5.36 -2.93 2.59
CA ASN A 51 -6.21 -1.90 2.02
C ASN A 51 -7.60 -2.03 2.65
N TYR A 52 -8.09 -0.95 3.23
CA TYR A 52 -9.42 -0.88 3.82
C TYR A 52 -10.30 0.06 3.00
N GLU A 53 -11.44 -0.47 2.57
CA GLU A 53 -12.51 0.33 1.98
C GLU A 53 -13.78 0.18 2.84
N PRO A 54 -14.23 1.25 3.54
CA PRO A 54 -15.37 1.18 4.46
C PRO A 54 -16.66 0.67 3.82
N SER A 55 -16.94 1.03 2.55
CA SER A 55 -18.13 0.59 1.80
C SER A 55 -18.19 -0.92 1.59
N LYS A 56 -17.04 -1.59 1.61
CA LYS A 56 -16.96 -3.05 1.42
C LYS A 56 -16.75 -3.80 2.74
N MET A 57 -16.47 -3.09 3.83
CA MET A 57 -16.11 -3.64 5.15
C MET A 57 -15.03 -4.74 5.08
N THR A 58 -14.16 -4.69 4.08
CA THR A 58 -13.12 -5.70 3.84
C THR A 58 -11.73 -5.13 4.02
N ASN A 59 -10.89 -5.86 4.75
CA ASN A 59 -9.44 -5.62 4.89
C ASN A 59 -8.68 -6.75 4.21
N TRP A 60 -8.40 -6.62 2.91
CA TRP A 60 -7.67 -7.66 2.18
C TRP A 60 -6.16 -7.50 2.38
N PRO A 61 -5.47 -8.52 2.92
CA PRO A 61 -4.01 -8.50 2.98
C PRO A 61 -3.44 -8.57 1.57
N TRP A 62 -2.35 -7.83 1.35
CA TRP A 62 -1.67 -7.82 0.06
C TRP A 62 -1.26 -9.21 -0.41
N ARG A 63 -0.81 -10.10 0.48
CA ARG A 63 -0.35 -11.45 0.12
C ARG A 63 -1.40 -12.33 -0.58
N ILE A 64 -2.68 -12.03 -0.45
CA ILE A 64 -3.77 -12.77 -1.12
C ILE A 64 -4.54 -11.93 -2.15
N ASP A 65 -4.16 -10.67 -2.34
CA ASP A 65 -4.79 -9.82 -3.33
C ASP A 65 -4.34 -10.20 -4.75
N LYS A 66 -5.30 -10.31 -5.67
CA LYS A 66 -5.05 -10.72 -7.06
C LYS A 66 -5.01 -9.53 -8.02
N GLY A 67 -4.59 -8.36 -7.55
CA GLY A 67 -4.53 -7.14 -8.35
C GLY A 67 -5.75 -6.24 -8.20
N THR A 68 -6.71 -6.58 -7.33
CA THR A 68 -7.94 -5.81 -7.14
C THR A 68 -7.68 -4.55 -6.34
N HIS A 69 -6.87 -4.64 -5.28
CA HIS A 69 -6.60 -3.53 -4.36
C HIS A 69 -5.14 -3.06 -4.41
N PHE A 70 -4.24 -3.95 -4.79
CA PHE A 70 -2.82 -3.68 -4.93
C PHE A 70 -2.38 -3.97 -6.35
N LYS A 71 -1.88 -2.96 -7.04
CA LYS A 71 -1.33 -3.15 -8.38
C LYS A 71 0.14 -3.58 -8.35
N SER A 72 0.91 -3.04 -7.39
CA SER A 72 2.34 -3.33 -7.30
C SER A 72 2.95 -2.84 -5.98
N VAL A 73 3.97 -3.54 -5.50
CA VAL A 73 4.77 -3.14 -4.34
C VAL A 73 6.23 -3.16 -4.75
N TYR A 74 6.84 -1.97 -4.84
CA TYR A 74 8.26 -1.80 -5.14
C TYR A 74 9.03 -1.68 -3.83
N ARG A 75 10.15 -2.40 -3.73
CA ARG A 75 11.09 -2.28 -2.62
C ARG A 75 12.37 -1.66 -3.15
N TRP A 76 12.77 -0.54 -2.57
CA TRP A 76 14.03 0.12 -2.89
C TRP A 76 15.04 -0.17 -1.79
N ASN A 77 16.08 -0.94 -2.12
CA ASN A 77 17.10 -1.41 -1.16
C ASN A 77 18.47 -0.76 -1.37
N LEU A 78 18.60 0.27 -2.21
CA LEU A 78 19.88 0.88 -2.56
C LEU A 78 20.20 2.09 -1.66
N THR A 79 21.50 2.36 -1.50
CA THR A 79 22.07 3.50 -0.75
C THR A 79 21.99 4.84 -1.50
N THR A 80 21.43 4.85 -2.71
CA THR A 80 21.22 6.03 -3.55
C THR A 80 19.84 6.65 -3.32
N THR A 81 19.62 7.86 -3.85
CA THR A 81 18.33 8.56 -3.80
C THR A 81 17.22 7.72 -4.42
N GLU A 82 16.08 7.61 -3.72
CA GLU A 82 14.87 6.93 -4.20
C GLU A 82 14.41 7.53 -5.55
N PRO A 83 14.07 6.71 -6.57
CA PRO A 83 13.53 7.22 -7.81
C PRO A 83 12.20 7.93 -7.56
N LYS A 84 11.99 9.07 -8.24
CA LYS A 84 10.71 9.75 -8.19
C LYS A 84 9.74 9.00 -9.08
N LEU A 85 8.86 8.20 -8.47
CA LEU A 85 7.85 7.44 -9.19
C LEU A 85 6.56 8.26 -9.34
N VAL A 86 5.92 8.11 -10.49
CA VAL A 86 4.56 8.61 -10.77
C VAL A 86 3.71 7.46 -11.30
N ILE A 87 2.39 7.64 -11.25
CA ILE A 87 1.43 6.69 -11.82
C ILE A 87 0.58 7.37 -12.89
N ASP A 88 0.19 6.61 -13.91
CA ASP A 88 -0.86 7.02 -14.84
C ASP A 88 -2.26 6.69 -14.31
N ASN A 89 -3.30 7.04 -15.07
CA ASN A 89 -4.70 6.81 -14.70
C ASN A 89 -5.05 5.32 -14.54
N ASP A 90 -4.30 4.44 -15.23
CA ASP A 90 -4.46 3.00 -15.12
C ASP A 90 -3.71 2.43 -13.92
N GLY A 91 -2.89 3.23 -13.22
CA GLY A 91 -2.07 2.83 -12.09
C GLY A 91 -0.75 2.15 -12.49
N ASN A 92 -0.30 2.32 -13.74
CA ASN A 92 1.04 1.87 -14.15
C ASN A 92 2.09 2.85 -13.65
N VAL A 93 3.19 2.32 -13.13
CA VAL A 93 4.30 3.14 -12.60
C VAL A 93 5.23 3.58 -13.71
N LYS A 94 5.67 4.84 -13.65
CA LYS A 94 6.72 5.43 -14.49
C LYS A 94 7.70 6.19 -13.61
N VAL A 95 8.95 6.33 -14.05
CA VAL A 95 9.91 7.24 -13.41
C VAL A 95 9.62 8.65 -13.92
N LYS A 96 9.54 9.62 -13.02
CA LYS A 96 9.26 11.01 -13.37
C LYS A 96 10.46 11.62 -14.09
N GLY A 97 10.25 12.03 -15.34
CA GLY A 97 11.27 12.69 -16.17
C GLY A 97 11.99 11.76 -17.15
N GLU A 98 11.56 10.49 -17.23
CA GLU A 98 11.80 9.62 -18.40
C GLU A 98 10.71 9.84 -19.48
#